data_AF-A0A934G7P4-F1
#
_entry.id   AF-A0A934G7P4-F1
#
_cell.length_a   1.000
_cell.length_b   1.000
_cell.length_c   1.000
_cell.angle_alpha   90.00
_cell.angle_beta   90.00
_cell.angle_gamma   90.00
#
_symmetry.space_group_name_H-M   'P 1'
#
loop_
_entity.id
_entity.type
_entity.pdbx_description
1 polymer ?
#
loop_
_entity_poly.entity_id
_entity_poly.type
_entity_poly.pdbx_seq_one_letter_code
_entity_poly.pdbx_strand_id
1 'polypeptide(L)' 'MKQSSKIFVGMDVHKDSIDITVAEQGGEVRRFGEVGGERSALLRRYES' A
#
# COMPACT_ATOMS: atom_id res chain seq x y z
N MET A 1 -1.75 25.59 -10.29
CA MET A 1 -1.96 24.31 -10.97
C MET A 1 -2.53 23.34 -9.94
N LYS A 2 -3.73 22.76 -10.15
CA LYS A 2 -4.26 21.76 -9.22
C LYS A 2 -3.38 20.51 -9.33
N GLN A 3 -2.64 20.20 -8.28
CA GLN A 3 -1.81 19.00 -8.19
C GLN A 3 -2.74 17.80 -8.34
N SER A 4 -2.58 17.02 -9.41
CA SER A 4 -3.42 15.84 -9.64
C SER A 4 -3.11 14.85 -8.53
N SER A 5 -4.09 14.53 -7.69
CA SER A 5 -3.95 13.61 -6.56
C SER A 5 -3.96 12.14 -7.01
N LYS A 6 -3.40 11.84 -8.18
CA LYS A 6 -3.34 10.47 -8.70
C LYS A 6 -2.19 9.75 -8.01
N ILE A 7 -2.54 8.73 -7.25
CA ILE A 7 -1.62 7.79 -6.62
C ILE A 7 -1.76 6.47 -7.38
N PHE A 8 -0.63 5.86 -7.70
CA PHE A 8 -0.58 4.52 -8.26
C PHE A 8 -0.26 3.53 -7.14
N VAL A 9 -0.98 2.42 -7.09
CA VAL A 9 -0.81 1.39 -6.06
C VAL A 9 -0.35 0.11 -6.76
N GLY A 10 0.86 -0.34 -6.40
CA GLY A 10 1.37 -1.66 -6.76
C GLY A 10 1.09 -2.64 -5.63
N MET A 11 0.57 -3.81 -5.98
CA MET A 11 0.29 -4.89 -5.04
C MET A 11 0.91 -6.17 -5.56
N ASP A 12 1.83 -6.74 -4.79
CA ASP A 12 2.41 -8.05 -5.07
C ASP A 12 1.74 -9.09 -4.17
N VAL A 13 0.91 -9.94 -4.77
CA VAL A 13 0.10 -10.92 -4.05
C VAL A 13 0.81 -12.26 -4.05
N HIS A 14 1.24 -12.68 -2.87
CA HIS A 14 1.80 -14.00 -2.60
C HIS A 14 0.79 -14.86 -1.83
N LYS A 15 1.12 -16.14 -1.67
CA LYS A 15 0.22 -17.13 -1.02
C LYS A 15 -0.22 -16.70 0.38
N ASP A 16 0.72 -16.18 1.16
CA ASP A 16 0.53 -15.89 2.59
C ASP A 16 0.81 -14.41 2.92
N SER A 17 0.95 -13.53 1.92
CA SER A 17 1.13 -12.09 2.14
C SER A 17 0.85 -11.24 0.90
N ILE A 18 0.62 -9.95 1.12
CA ILE A 18 0.49 -8.93 0.08
C ILE A 18 1.44 -7.79 0.41
N ASP A 19 2.42 -7.52 -0.46
CA ASP A 19 3.27 -6.33 -0.34
C ASP A 19 2.64 -5.16 -1.11
N ILE A 20 2.61 -3.99 -0.49
CA ILE A 20 1.96 -2.79 -1.00
C ILE A 20 3.02 -1.72 -1.20
N THR A 21 3.02 -1.17 -2.41
CA THR A 21 3.89 -0.07 -2.83
C THR A 21 3.04 1.05 -3.40
N VAL A 22 3.36 2.30 -3.09
CA VAL A 22 2.66 3.48 -3.61
C VAL A 22 3.62 4.35 -4.41
N ALA A 23 3.11 4.89 -5.50
CA ALA A 23 3.85 5.82 -6.34
C ALA A 23 3.04 7.09 -6.59
N GLU A 24 3.72 8.22 -6.48
CA GLU A 24 3.14 9.53 -6.79
C GLU A 24 3.36 9.90 -8.25
N GLN A 25 2.55 10.84 -8.74
CA GLN A 25 2.73 11.41 -10.07
C GLN A 25 4.07 12.17 -10.13
N GLY A 26 5.07 11.56 -10.76
CA GLY A 26 6.45 12.03 -10.73
C GLY A 26 7.47 10.89 -10.66
N GLY A 27 7.01 9.66 -10.39
CA GLY A 27 7.84 8.45 -10.47
C GLY A 27 8.56 8.10 -9.18
N GLU A 28 8.32 8.83 -8.08
CA GLU A 28 8.76 8.41 -6.76
C GLU A 28 7.92 7.22 -6.30
N VAL A 29 8.61 6.12 -5.98
CA VAL A 29 8.01 4.87 -5.53
C VAL A 29 8.48 4.60 -4.11
N ARG A 30 7.54 4.34 -3.19
CA ARG A 30 7.84 4.00 -1.79
C ARG A 30 7.08 2.75 -1.36
N ARG A 31 7.75 1.88 -0.59
CA ARG A 31 7.11 0.72 0.04
C ARG A 31 6.16 1.22 1.14
N PHE A 32 4.89 0.85 1.07
CA PHE A 32 3.88 1.22 2.07
C PHE A 32 3.86 0.21 3.22
N GLY A 33 4.02 -1.07 2.92
CA GLY A 33 4.09 -2.14 3.90
C GLY A 33 3.48 -3.44 3.39
N GLU A 34 3.35 -4.40 4.29
CA GLU A 34 2.89 -5.75 3.98
C GLU A 34 1.66 -6.11 4.81
N VAL A 35 0.75 -6.88 4.22
CA VAL A 35 -0.39 -7.51 4.91
C VAL A 35 -0.15 -9.01 4.90
N GLY A 36 -0.01 -9.62 6.08
CA GLY A 36 0.10 -11.08 6.21
C GLY A 36 -1.22 -11.79 5.93
N GLY A 37 -1.15 -13.08 5.59
CA GLY A 37 -2.31 -13.93 5.23
C GLY A 37 -3.20 -14.32 6.41
N GLU A 38 -2.79 -14.03 7.64
CA GLU A 38 -3.57 -14.28 8.85
C GLU A 38 -4.71 -13.28 9.01
N ARG A 39 -5.88 -13.72 9.49
CA ARG A 39 -7.05 -12.84 9.71
C ARG A 39 -6.74 -11.69 10.68
N SER A 40 -5.81 -11.89 11.61
CA SER A 40 -5.33 -10.87 12.54
C SER A 40 -4.58 -9.73 11.83
N ALA A 41 -4.00 -9.96 10.65
CA ALA A 41 -3.29 -8.93 9.89
C ALA A 41 -4.22 -7.84 9.34
N LEU A 42 -5.53 -8.13 9.21
CA LEU A 42 -6.54 -7.14 8.84
C LEU A 42 -6.93 -6.22 10.00
N LEU A 43 -6.55 -6.55 11.23
CA LEU A 43 -6.82 -5.74 12.41
C LEU A 43 -5.77 -4.62 12.53
N ARG A 44 -5.70 -3.72 11.54
CA ARG A 44 -4.94 -2.48 11.69
C ARG A 44 -5.79 -1.51 12.52
N ARG A 45 -5.41 -1.34 13.79
CA ARG A 45 -6.02 -0.37 14.71
C ARG A 45 -5.76 1.04 14.18
N TYR A 46 -6.81 1.71 13.71
CA TYR A 46 -6.80 3.16 13.50
C TYR A 46 -6.71 3.82 14.87
N GLU A 47 -5.51 4.24 15.28
CA GLU A 47 -5.39 5.26 16.32
C GLU A 47 -5.38 6.62 15.61
N SER A 48 -6.44 7.41 15.88
CA SER A 48 -6.65 8.78 15.41
C SER A 48 -5.80 9.76 16.19
#